data_AF-A0A6G1RC34-F1
#
_entry.id   AF-A0A6G1RC34-F1
#
_cell.length_a   1.000
_cell.length_b   1.000
_cell.length_c   1.000
_cell.angle_alpha   90.00
_cell.angle_beta   90.00
_cell.angle_gamma   90.00
#
_symmetry.space_group_name_H-M   'P 1'
#
loop_
_entity.id
_entity.type
_entity.pdbx_description
1 polymer ?
#
loop_
_entity_poly.entity_id
_entity_poly.type
_entity_poly.pdbx_seq_one_letter_code
_entity_poly.pdbx_strand_id
1 'polypeptide(L)'
;LEYGHSQWIHHRTAIENFAMTVKTTAQMLQTFGTDLAETELPNDVQCTEELLSAHTDHHSKLKDELKLAVKQGATLLTCIREPVTRSANSKLSPDELENVATVERLLAQLDETEKAFDQFWTKHHLKLEQCLQLRHFEHYFREVKLALDNLMEAQAGFADIGDSVTRVEHLLREQKQLEEKGQEPLEKAQSLALHGEQLIQNNHYAVDSIRPKCVELRRICDDFTNETKKKY
;
A
#
# COMPACT_ATOMS: atom_id res chain seq x y z
N LEU A 1 -37.45 22.95 42.30
CA LEU A 1 -36.67 22.59 41.10
C LEU A 1 -37.56 21.70 40.25
N GLU A 2 -38.08 22.23 39.14
CA GLU A 2 -38.86 21.40 38.22
C GLU A 2 -37.94 20.38 37.57
N TYR A 3 -38.22 19.10 37.83
CA TYR A 3 -37.59 17.99 37.14
C TYR A 3 -37.94 18.09 35.65
N GLY A 4 -36.95 18.47 34.83
CA GLY A 4 -37.07 18.58 33.37
C GLY A 4 -37.13 17.20 32.71
N HIS A 5 -38.21 16.45 32.96
CA HIS A 5 -38.36 15.06 32.52
C HIS A 5 -38.13 14.91 31.00
N SER A 6 -38.57 15.89 30.22
CA SER A 6 -38.37 15.94 28.76
C SER A 6 -36.89 16.05 28.36
N GLN A 7 -36.10 16.85 29.06
CA GLN A 7 -34.66 17.00 28.82
C GLN A 7 -33.91 15.71 29.19
N TRP A 8 -34.28 15.09 30.30
CA TRP A 8 -33.72 13.81 30.71
C TRP A 8 -33.99 12.70 29.68
N ILE A 9 -35.24 12.59 29.19
CA ILE A 9 -35.59 11.64 28.12
C ILE A 9 -34.76 11.93 26.86
N HIS A 10 -34.65 13.20 26.45
CA HIS A 10 -33.89 13.58 25.26
C HIS A 10 -32.41 13.21 25.35
N HIS A 11 -31.75 13.51 26.47
CA HIS A 11 -30.34 13.14 26.68
C HIS A 11 -30.16 11.62 26.65
N ARG A 12 -31.02 10.86 27.32
CA ARG A 12 -30.91 9.40 27.34
C ARG A 12 -31.08 8.79 25.96
N THR A 13 -32.10 9.21 25.20
CA THR A 13 -32.29 8.76 23.81
C THR A 13 -31.10 9.14 22.93
N ALA A 14 -30.53 10.34 23.08
CA ALA A 14 -29.38 10.76 22.29
C ALA A 14 -28.11 9.95 22.62
N ILE A 15 -27.91 9.59 23.90
CA ILE A 15 -26.82 8.72 24.34
C ILE A 15 -27.00 7.30 23.80
N GLU A 16 -28.20 6.75 23.87
CA GLU A 16 -28.52 5.42 23.32
C GLU A 16 -28.26 5.38 21.80
N ASN A 17 -28.68 6.40 21.06
CA ASN A 17 -28.38 6.54 19.63
C ASN A 17 -26.88 6.62 19.37
N PHE A 18 -26.14 7.41 20.16
CA PHE A 18 -24.69 7.51 20.00
C PHE A 18 -23.98 6.18 20.32
N ALA A 19 -24.42 5.46 21.36
CA ALA A 19 -23.89 4.14 21.66
C ALA A 19 -24.12 3.14 20.52
N MET A 20 -25.28 3.21 19.85
CA MET A 20 -25.55 2.41 18.65
C MET A 20 -24.65 2.81 17.48
N THR A 21 -24.39 4.11 17.27
CA THR A 21 -23.40 4.57 16.27
C THR A 21 -22.03 3.97 16.56
N VAL A 22 -21.52 4.13 17.79
CA VAL A 22 -20.20 3.59 18.20
C VAL A 22 -20.11 2.08 17.96
N LYS A 23 -21.14 1.33 18.35
CA LYS A 23 -21.21 -0.12 18.11
C LYS A 23 -21.15 -0.45 16.63
N THR A 24 -21.91 0.27 15.81
CA THR A 24 -22.00 0.04 14.35
C THR A 24 -20.66 0.35 13.69
N THR A 25 -20.04 1.49 14.03
CA THR A 25 -18.72 1.87 13.51
C THR A 25 -17.65 0.86 13.90
N ALA A 26 -17.63 0.40 15.16
CA ALA A 26 -16.69 -0.64 15.59
C ALA A 26 -16.88 -1.95 14.82
N GLN A 27 -18.14 -2.35 14.56
CA GLN A 27 -18.44 -3.54 13.77
C GLN A 27 -18.01 -3.40 12.31
N MET A 28 -18.19 -2.23 11.69
CA MET A 28 -17.71 -1.97 10.32
C MET A 28 -16.19 -2.09 10.22
N LEU A 29 -15.45 -1.51 11.17
CA LEU A 29 -14.00 -1.64 11.24
C LEU A 29 -13.55 -3.09 11.45
N GLN A 30 -14.24 -3.84 12.31
CA GLN A 30 -13.93 -5.24 12.57
C GLN A 30 -14.15 -6.11 11.33
N THR A 31 -15.30 -5.95 10.65
CA THR A 31 -15.59 -6.69 9.42
C THR A 31 -14.53 -6.40 8.37
N PHE A 32 -14.26 -5.13 8.09
CA PHE A 32 -13.25 -4.77 7.10
C PHE A 32 -11.85 -5.26 7.50
N GLY A 33 -11.47 -5.13 8.77
CA GLY A 33 -10.20 -5.68 9.26
C GLY A 33 -10.08 -7.20 9.08
N THR A 34 -11.19 -7.93 9.21
CA THR A 34 -11.24 -9.37 8.94
C THR A 34 -11.07 -9.65 7.45
N ASP A 35 -11.81 -8.94 6.58
CA ASP A 35 -11.69 -9.06 5.13
C ASP A 35 -10.25 -8.82 4.67
N LEU A 36 -9.61 -7.77 5.20
CA LEU A 36 -8.20 -7.46 4.92
C LEU A 36 -7.27 -8.58 5.38
N ALA A 37 -7.48 -9.15 6.57
CA ALA A 37 -6.64 -10.23 7.10
C ALA A 37 -6.76 -11.53 6.32
N GLU A 38 -7.94 -11.81 5.75
CA GLU A 38 -8.24 -12.98 4.93
C GLU A 38 -7.91 -12.79 3.44
N THR A 39 -7.53 -11.57 3.03
CA THR A 39 -7.18 -11.24 1.65
C THR A 39 -5.90 -11.97 1.22
N GLU A 40 -5.99 -12.78 0.17
CA GLU A 40 -4.82 -13.33 -0.52
C GLU A 40 -4.19 -12.29 -1.45
N LEU A 41 -2.85 -12.22 -1.46
CA LEU A 41 -2.12 -11.28 -2.30
C LEU A 41 -2.19 -11.70 -3.79
N PRO A 42 -2.63 -10.81 -4.71
CA PRO A 42 -2.69 -11.12 -6.13
C PRO A 42 -1.30 -11.39 -6.73
N ASN A 43 -1.28 -12.10 -7.86
CA ASN A 43 -0.05 -12.53 -8.50
C ASN A 43 0.36 -11.71 -9.76
N ASP A 44 -0.48 -10.76 -10.18
CA ASP A 44 -0.23 -9.83 -11.29
C ASP A 44 -0.36 -8.36 -10.86
N VAL A 45 0.15 -7.45 -11.71
CA VAL A 45 0.19 -6.01 -11.43
C VAL A 45 -1.22 -5.43 -11.33
N GLN A 46 -2.05 -5.67 -12.35
CA GLN A 46 -3.37 -5.05 -12.48
C GLN A 46 -4.27 -5.41 -11.29
N CYS A 47 -4.40 -6.70 -10.96
CA CYS A 47 -5.22 -7.12 -9.83
C CYS A 47 -4.69 -6.59 -8.50
N THR A 48 -3.37 -6.44 -8.36
CA THR A 48 -2.79 -5.85 -7.13
C THR A 48 -3.09 -4.34 -7.03
N GLU A 49 -3.03 -3.59 -8.13
CA GLU A 49 -3.39 -2.16 -8.19
C GLU A 49 -4.87 -1.94 -7.87
N GLU A 50 -5.75 -2.72 -8.50
CA GLU A 50 -7.19 -2.66 -8.27
C GLU A 50 -7.54 -2.95 -6.80
N LEU A 51 -6.90 -3.98 -6.22
CA LEU A 51 -7.09 -4.33 -4.82
C LEU A 51 -6.59 -3.25 -3.86
N LEU A 52 -5.40 -2.68 -4.11
CA LEU A 52 -4.84 -1.61 -3.30
C LEU A 52 -5.74 -0.36 -3.33
N SER A 53 -6.23 0.00 -4.52
CA SER A 53 -7.17 1.10 -4.70
C SER A 53 -8.47 0.86 -3.94
N ALA A 54 -9.09 -0.32 -4.12
CA ALA A 54 -10.33 -0.68 -3.46
C ALA A 54 -10.22 -0.67 -1.93
N HIS A 55 -9.13 -1.22 -1.38
CA HIS A 55 -8.87 -1.19 0.06
C HIS A 55 -8.67 0.24 0.57
N THR A 56 -7.92 1.07 -0.15
CA THR A 56 -7.64 2.47 0.24
C THR A 56 -8.91 3.31 0.23
N ASP A 57 -9.76 3.12 -0.78
CA ASP A 57 -11.06 3.78 -0.88
C ASP A 57 -12.00 3.36 0.25
N HIS A 58 -12.06 2.07 0.58
CA HIS A 58 -12.89 1.58 1.69
C HIS A 58 -12.37 2.12 3.04
N HIS A 59 -11.06 2.08 3.26
CA HIS A 59 -10.44 2.69 4.44
C HIS A 59 -10.79 4.17 4.57
N SER A 60 -10.70 4.94 3.49
CA SER A 60 -11.04 6.37 3.48
C SER A 60 -12.50 6.62 3.90
N LYS A 61 -13.45 5.84 3.34
CA LYS A 61 -14.87 5.92 3.71
C LYS A 61 -15.09 5.62 5.19
N LEU A 62 -14.43 4.59 5.73
CA LEU A 62 -14.55 4.26 7.16
C LEU A 62 -13.96 5.35 8.07
N LYS A 63 -12.88 6.01 7.65
CA LYS A 63 -12.35 7.18 8.38
C LYS A 63 -13.33 8.34 8.38
N ASP A 64 -14.09 8.53 7.31
CA ASP A 64 -15.14 9.57 7.29
C ASP A 64 -16.32 9.22 8.20
N GLU A 65 -16.77 7.96 8.22
CA GLU A 65 -17.77 7.47 9.19
C GLU A 65 -17.30 7.65 10.65
N LEU A 66 -16.04 7.33 10.95
CA LEU A 66 -15.43 7.58 12.26
C LEU A 66 -15.48 9.06 12.65
N LYS A 67 -15.09 9.97 11.75
CA LYS A 67 -15.16 11.42 12.00
C LYS A 67 -16.59 11.88 12.30
N LEU A 68 -17.58 11.34 11.58
CA LEU A 68 -19.00 11.65 11.83
C LEU A 68 -19.44 11.17 13.21
N ALA A 69 -19.06 9.95 13.62
CA ALA A 69 -19.35 9.41 14.93
C ALA A 69 -18.69 10.25 16.05
N VAL A 70 -17.41 10.64 15.91
CA VAL A 70 -16.73 11.53 16.85
C VAL A 70 -17.46 12.88 16.95
N LYS A 71 -17.86 13.47 15.82
CA LYS A 71 -18.61 14.74 15.79
C LYS A 71 -19.97 14.62 16.47
N GLN A 72 -20.65 13.49 16.32
CA GLN A 72 -21.91 13.21 17.02
C GLN A 72 -21.69 13.22 18.55
N GLY A 73 -20.67 12.51 19.05
CA GLY A 73 -20.34 12.48 20.47
C GLY A 73 -19.91 13.85 21.03
N ALA A 74 -19.11 14.62 20.29
CA ALA A 74 -18.68 15.96 20.68
C ALA A 74 -19.86 16.95 20.75
N THR A 75 -20.77 16.89 19.78
CA THR A 75 -22.02 17.66 19.80
C THR A 75 -22.86 17.30 21.02
N LEU A 76 -23.02 16.00 21.30
CA LEU A 76 -23.78 15.52 22.44
C LEU A 76 -23.20 16.00 23.78
N LEU A 77 -21.88 15.96 23.95
CA LEU A 77 -21.21 16.53 25.14
C LEU A 77 -21.48 18.03 25.28
N THR A 78 -21.45 18.77 24.17
CA THR A 78 -21.73 20.20 24.16
C THR A 78 -23.16 20.48 24.60
N CYS A 79 -24.13 19.69 24.13
CA CYS A 79 -25.53 19.81 24.54
C CYS A 79 -25.75 19.48 26.02
N ILE A 80 -25.12 18.43 26.56
CA ILE A 80 -25.25 18.07 27.98
C ILE A 80 -24.59 19.14 28.88
N ARG A 81 -23.50 19.77 28.42
CA ARG A 81 -22.78 20.82 29.18
C ARG A 81 -23.36 22.22 29.03
N GLU A 82 -24.35 22.40 28.16
CA GLU A 82 -24.98 23.70 27.86
C GLU A 82 -25.44 24.50 29.10
N PRO A 83 -26.02 23.89 30.15
CA PRO A 83 -26.46 24.63 31.34
C PRO A 83 -25.32 25.35 32.06
N VAL A 84 -24.10 24.79 32.03
CA VAL A 84 -22.91 25.37 32.69
C VAL A 84 -22.20 26.37 31.77
N THR A 85 -22.28 26.21 30.45
CA THR A 85 -21.71 27.17 29.51
C THR A 85 -22.51 28.47 29.43
N ARG A 86 -23.83 28.43 29.67
CA ARG A 86 -24.71 29.61 29.66
C ARG A 86 -24.69 30.43 30.95
N SER A 87 -24.27 29.86 32.08
CA SER A 87 -24.23 30.55 33.38
C SER A 87 -23.12 30.00 34.28
N ALA A 88 -22.19 30.87 34.67
CA ALA A 88 -21.06 30.51 35.54
C ALA A 88 -21.47 30.02 36.94
N ASN A 89 -22.71 30.28 37.36
CA ASN A 89 -23.25 29.83 38.65
C ASN A 89 -24.04 28.51 38.54
N SER A 90 -24.22 27.98 37.33
CA SER A 90 -24.90 26.72 37.09
C SER A 90 -23.95 25.54 37.26
N LYS A 91 -24.42 24.46 37.90
CA LYS A 91 -23.67 23.21 38.08
C LYS A 91 -24.47 22.07 37.45
N LEU A 92 -23.77 21.11 36.87
CA LEU A 92 -24.38 19.88 36.40
C LEU A 92 -24.96 19.09 37.58
N SER A 93 -26.13 18.51 37.35
CA SER A 93 -26.72 17.50 38.24
C SER A 93 -25.90 16.20 38.22
N PRO A 94 -26.05 15.34 39.25
CA PRO A 94 -25.42 14.02 39.26
C PRO A 94 -25.72 13.20 37.99
N ASP A 95 -26.97 13.21 37.51
CA ASP A 95 -27.40 12.51 36.29
C ASP A 95 -26.70 13.06 35.04
N GLU A 96 -26.52 14.38 34.93
CA GLU A 96 -25.78 14.99 33.81
C GLU A 96 -24.29 14.66 33.86
N LEU A 97 -23.69 14.57 35.05
CA LEU A 97 -22.31 14.13 35.21
C LEU A 97 -22.13 12.67 34.76
N GLU A 98 -23.08 11.79 35.10
CA GLU A 98 -23.08 10.40 34.63
C GLU A 98 -23.26 10.29 33.11
N ASN A 99 -24.14 11.12 32.54
CA ASN A 99 -24.31 11.23 31.09
C ASN A 99 -23.03 11.69 30.39
N VAL A 100 -22.36 12.72 30.91
CA VAL A 100 -21.06 13.18 30.41
C VAL A 100 -20.04 12.04 30.46
N ALA A 101 -19.89 11.38 31.61
CA ALA A 101 -18.96 10.27 31.77
C ALA A 101 -19.24 9.11 30.79
N THR A 102 -20.52 8.82 30.53
CA THR A 102 -20.93 7.80 29.57
C THR A 102 -20.52 8.17 28.14
N VAL A 103 -20.77 9.42 27.71
CA VAL A 103 -20.40 9.87 26.36
C VAL A 103 -18.88 9.94 26.20
N GLU A 104 -18.15 10.41 27.21
CA GLU A 104 -16.69 10.40 27.22
C GLU A 104 -16.12 8.98 27.11
N ARG A 105 -16.70 8.02 27.83
CA ARG A 105 -16.30 6.61 27.72
C ARG A 105 -16.57 6.04 26.33
N LEU A 106 -17.71 6.36 25.72
CA LEU A 106 -18.04 5.93 24.35
C LEU A 106 -17.08 6.53 23.30
N LEU A 107 -16.70 7.81 23.47
CA LEU A 107 -15.70 8.45 22.62
C LEU A 107 -14.31 7.81 22.79
N ALA A 108 -13.91 7.49 24.02
CA ALA A 108 -12.66 6.80 24.28
C ALA A 108 -12.64 5.39 23.63
N GLN A 109 -13.74 4.65 23.70
CA GLN A 109 -13.87 3.35 23.02
C GLN A 109 -13.73 3.48 21.50
N LEU A 110 -14.31 4.54 20.90
CA LEU A 110 -14.19 4.79 19.47
C LEU A 110 -12.74 5.12 19.07
N ASP A 111 -12.06 5.96 19.83
CA ASP A 111 -10.65 6.31 19.63
C ASP A 111 -9.71 5.09 19.77
N GLU A 112 -9.94 4.25 20.78
CA GLU A 112 -9.19 2.99 20.94
C GLU A 112 -9.41 2.03 19.77
N THR A 113 -10.66 1.91 19.29
CA THR A 113 -11.01 1.06 18.14
C THR A 113 -10.35 1.58 16.86
N GLU A 114 -10.39 2.89 16.62
CA GLU A 114 -9.73 3.54 15.50
C GLU A 114 -8.21 3.31 15.53
N LYS A 115 -7.56 3.52 16.68
CA LYS A 115 -6.12 3.31 16.83
C LYS A 115 -5.71 1.86 16.58
N ALA A 116 -6.47 0.90 17.09
CA ALA A 116 -6.21 -0.51 16.85
C ALA A 116 -6.32 -0.85 15.37
N PHE A 117 -7.35 -0.34 14.70
CA PHE A 117 -7.53 -0.53 13.27
C PHE A 117 -6.44 0.17 12.43
N ASP A 118 -6.07 1.41 12.73
CA ASP A 118 -5.01 2.15 12.03
C ASP A 118 -3.64 1.44 12.11
N GLN A 119 -3.33 0.83 13.26
CA GLN A 119 -2.10 0.03 13.44
C GLN A 119 -2.10 -1.22 12.56
N PHE A 120 -3.25 -1.89 12.44
CA PHE A 120 -3.40 -3.02 11.54
C PHE A 120 -3.31 -2.57 10.08
N TRP A 121 -4.08 -1.55 9.71
CA TRP A 121 -4.12 -0.97 8.38
C TRP A 121 -2.74 -0.60 7.86
N THR A 122 -1.93 0.10 8.67
CA THR A 122 -0.58 0.53 8.27
C THR A 122 0.30 -0.65 7.84
N LYS A 123 0.21 -1.78 8.57
CA LYS A 123 0.96 -3.00 8.24
C LYS A 123 0.41 -3.69 6.99
N HIS A 124 -0.91 -3.78 6.89
CA HIS A 124 -1.59 -4.40 5.74
C HIS A 124 -1.32 -3.62 4.45
N HIS A 125 -1.52 -2.31 4.48
CA HIS A 125 -1.29 -1.40 3.37
C HIS A 125 0.16 -1.49 2.89
N LEU A 126 1.13 -1.38 3.80
CA LEU A 126 2.55 -1.53 3.46
C LEU A 126 2.84 -2.88 2.80
N LYS A 127 2.27 -3.97 3.31
CA LYS A 127 2.45 -5.31 2.75
C LYS A 127 1.89 -5.40 1.32
N LEU A 128 0.74 -4.78 1.06
CA LEU A 128 0.10 -4.76 -0.25
C LEU A 128 0.84 -3.87 -1.24
N GLU A 129 1.34 -2.70 -0.81
CA GLU A 129 2.23 -1.85 -1.61
C GLU A 129 3.52 -2.58 -1.99
N GLN A 130 4.14 -3.28 -1.04
CA GLN A 130 5.29 -4.15 -1.31
C GLN A 130 4.92 -5.30 -2.26
N CYS A 131 3.68 -5.80 -2.22
CA CYS A 131 3.24 -6.80 -3.19
C CYS A 131 3.24 -6.22 -4.60
N LEU A 132 2.70 -5.01 -4.77
CA LEU A 132 2.68 -4.31 -6.04
C LEU A 132 4.11 -4.03 -6.56
N GLN A 133 5.00 -3.55 -5.69
CA GLN A 133 6.42 -3.35 -6.02
C GLN A 133 7.06 -4.65 -6.54
N LEU A 134 6.81 -5.78 -5.86
CA LEU A 134 7.28 -7.08 -6.32
C LEU A 134 6.70 -7.47 -7.69
N ARG A 135 5.40 -7.25 -7.92
CA ARG A 135 4.77 -7.57 -9.21
C ARG A 135 5.41 -6.78 -10.36
N HIS A 136 5.65 -5.48 -10.17
CA HIS A 136 6.36 -4.65 -11.15
C HIS A 136 7.80 -5.12 -11.35
N PHE A 137 8.53 -5.38 -10.26
CA PHE A 137 9.90 -5.87 -10.35
C PHE A 137 9.99 -7.18 -11.14
N GLU A 138 9.09 -8.13 -10.90
CA GLU A 138 9.03 -9.39 -11.63
C GLU A 138 8.59 -9.23 -13.10
N HIS A 139 7.72 -8.27 -13.38
CA HIS A 139 7.33 -7.92 -14.74
C HIS A 139 8.54 -7.40 -15.53
N TYR A 140 9.19 -6.34 -15.03
CA TYR A 140 10.37 -5.74 -15.67
C TYR A 140 11.53 -6.72 -15.78
N PHE A 141 11.70 -7.58 -14.78
CA PHE A 141 12.72 -8.64 -14.82
C PHE A 141 12.50 -9.55 -16.04
N ARG A 142 11.27 -10.03 -16.26
CA ARG A 142 10.96 -10.87 -17.42
C ARG A 142 11.15 -10.15 -18.74
N GLU A 143 10.72 -8.90 -18.84
CA GLU A 143 10.87 -8.10 -20.07
C GLU A 143 12.33 -7.89 -20.44
N VAL A 144 13.14 -7.44 -19.47
CA VAL A 144 14.55 -7.14 -19.71
C VAL A 144 15.36 -8.41 -19.96
N LYS A 145 15.09 -9.48 -19.21
CA LYS A 145 15.72 -10.79 -19.43
C LYS A 145 15.44 -11.29 -20.84
N LEU A 146 14.19 -11.28 -21.27
CA LEU A 146 13.82 -11.72 -22.62
C LEU A 146 14.51 -10.88 -23.71
N ALA A 147 14.59 -9.56 -23.52
CA ALA A 147 15.28 -8.68 -24.46
C ALA A 147 16.78 -9.02 -24.58
N LEU A 148 17.45 -9.26 -23.45
CA LEU A 148 18.87 -9.63 -23.43
C LEU A 148 19.11 -11.03 -23.98
N ASP A 149 18.27 -12.01 -23.63
CA ASP A 149 18.36 -13.38 -24.16
C ASP A 149 18.23 -13.40 -25.70
N ASN A 150 17.26 -12.64 -26.26
CA ASN A 150 17.08 -12.53 -27.71
C ASN A 150 18.30 -11.90 -28.41
N LEU A 151 18.94 -10.91 -27.76
CA LEU A 151 20.14 -10.28 -28.29
C LEU A 151 21.35 -11.21 -28.23
N MET A 152 21.50 -11.98 -27.14
CA MET A 152 22.55 -13.00 -27.03
C MET A 152 22.37 -14.11 -28.07
N GLU A 153 21.13 -14.55 -28.32
CA GLU A 153 20.84 -15.54 -29.37
C GLU A 153 21.19 -15.00 -30.77
N ALA A 154 20.81 -13.76 -31.06
CA ALA A 154 21.20 -13.09 -32.30
C ALA A 154 22.74 -12.96 -32.41
N GLN A 155 23.44 -12.67 -31.30
CA GLN A 155 24.89 -12.57 -31.26
C GLN A 155 25.60 -13.92 -31.51
N ALA A 156 25.02 -15.01 -31.00
CA ALA A 156 25.49 -16.37 -31.23
C ALA A 156 25.33 -16.81 -32.69
N GLY A 157 24.35 -16.27 -33.41
CA GLY A 157 24.15 -16.48 -34.85
C GLY A 157 25.31 -16.00 -35.73
N PHE A 158 26.11 -15.04 -35.26
CA PHE A 158 27.30 -14.53 -35.97
C PHE A 158 28.55 -15.42 -35.76
N ALA A 159 28.41 -16.73 -35.90
CA ALA A 159 29.53 -17.68 -35.82
C ALA A 159 30.37 -17.77 -37.10
N ASP A 160 29.96 -17.07 -38.17
CA ASP A 160 30.63 -17.06 -39.46
C ASP A 160 31.75 -16.00 -39.48
N ILE A 161 32.98 -16.43 -39.81
CA ILE A 161 34.16 -15.54 -39.91
C ILE A 161 34.15 -14.77 -41.24
N GLY A 162 33.28 -15.13 -42.20
CA GLY A 162 33.18 -14.51 -43.50
C GLY A 162 34.28 -14.99 -44.46
N ASP A 163 33.90 -15.27 -45.70
CA ASP A 163 34.79 -15.76 -46.77
C ASP A 163 35.28 -14.66 -47.72
N SER A 164 34.81 -13.42 -47.54
CA SER A 164 35.12 -12.27 -48.38
C SER A 164 35.12 -10.97 -47.57
N VAL A 165 35.86 -9.96 -48.05
CA VAL A 165 35.92 -8.64 -47.40
C VAL A 165 34.52 -8.02 -47.27
N THR A 166 33.69 -8.11 -48.31
CA THR A 166 32.32 -7.59 -48.30
C THR A 166 31.45 -8.29 -47.26
N ARG A 167 31.63 -9.60 -47.06
CA ARG A 167 30.93 -10.38 -46.01
C ARG A 167 31.38 -9.97 -44.62
N VAL A 168 32.69 -9.83 -44.40
CA VAL A 168 33.26 -9.38 -43.12
C VAL A 168 32.76 -7.98 -42.76
N GLU A 169 32.77 -7.03 -43.72
CA GLU A 169 32.25 -5.68 -43.50
C GLU A 169 30.75 -5.66 -43.18
N HIS A 170 29.96 -6.56 -43.78
CA HIS A 170 28.55 -6.70 -43.47
C HIS A 170 28.34 -7.21 -42.04
N LEU A 171 29.02 -8.29 -41.66
CA LEU A 171 28.97 -8.87 -40.32
C LEU A 171 29.37 -7.86 -39.25
N LEU A 172 30.41 -7.05 -39.50
CA LEU A 172 30.85 -6.00 -38.58
C LEU A 172 29.77 -4.91 -38.39
N ARG A 173 29.07 -4.51 -39.46
CA ARG A 173 27.97 -3.55 -39.37
C ARG A 173 26.79 -4.11 -38.58
N GLU A 174 26.43 -5.37 -38.80
CA GLU A 174 25.35 -6.03 -38.07
C GLU A 174 25.69 -6.18 -36.58
N GLN A 175 26.92 -6.56 -36.27
CA GLN A 175 27.39 -6.65 -34.89
C GLN A 175 27.31 -5.30 -34.17
N LYS A 176 27.80 -4.22 -34.79
CA LYS A 176 27.71 -2.87 -34.21
C LYS A 176 26.26 -2.45 -33.95
N GLN A 177 25.34 -2.76 -34.87
CA GLN A 177 23.92 -2.48 -34.65
C GLN A 177 23.31 -3.29 -33.51
N LEU A 178 23.76 -4.54 -33.31
CA LEU A 178 23.31 -5.37 -32.19
C LEU A 178 23.80 -4.81 -30.85
N GLU A 179 25.05 -4.35 -30.79
CA GLU A 179 25.61 -3.68 -29.61
C GLU A 179 24.86 -2.39 -29.27
N GLU A 180 24.58 -1.54 -30.27
CA GLU A 180 23.80 -0.32 -30.10
C GLU A 180 22.38 -0.64 -29.57
N LYS A 181 21.73 -1.70 -30.07
CA LYS A 181 20.43 -2.16 -29.58
C LYS A 181 20.49 -2.75 -28.17
N GLY A 182 21.62 -3.32 -27.76
CA GLY A 182 21.81 -3.92 -26.45
C GLY A 182 22.01 -2.93 -25.31
N GLN A 183 22.39 -1.69 -25.62
CA GLN A 183 22.66 -0.66 -24.62
C GLN A 183 21.43 -0.35 -23.74
N GLU A 184 20.25 -0.19 -24.34
CA GLU A 184 19.02 0.12 -23.59
C GLU A 184 18.58 -1.03 -22.65
N PRO A 185 18.49 -2.31 -23.10
CA PRO A 185 18.22 -3.44 -22.20
C PRO A 185 19.25 -3.60 -21.07
N LEU A 186 20.53 -3.35 -21.35
CA LEU A 186 21.59 -3.39 -20.34
C LEU A 186 21.38 -2.32 -19.25
N GLU A 187 21.13 -1.08 -19.63
CA GLU A 187 20.89 0.02 -18.68
C GLU A 187 19.64 -0.26 -17.84
N LYS A 188 18.57 -0.78 -18.46
CA LYS A 188 17.36 -1.21 -17.76
C LYS A 188 17.65 -2.34 -16.77
N ALA A 189 18.44 -3.34 -17.14
CA ALA A 189 18.81 -4.45 -16.26
C ALA A 189 19.61 -3.97 -15.04
N GLN A 190 20.59 -3.09 -15.26
CA GLN A 190 21.41 -2.53 -14.18
C GLN A 190 20.58 -1.66 -13.23
N SER A 191 19.71 -0.81 -13.78
CA SER A 191 18.78 0.03 -13.01
C SER A 191 17.82 -0.84 -12.20
N LEU A 192 17.26 -1.89 -12.81
CA LEU A 192 16.36 -2.82 -12.15
C LEU A 192 17.06 -3.60 -11.03
N ALA A 193 18.30 -4.04 -11.25
CA ALA A 193 19.10 -4.70 -10.22
C ALA A 193 19.35 -3.75 -9.03
N LEU A 194 19.69 -2.48 -9.28
CA LEU A 194 19.86 -1.46 -8.24
C LEU A 194 18.54 -1.22 -7.47
N HIS A 195 17.43 -1.11 -8.18
CA HIS A 195 16.11 -0.96 -7.56
C HIS A 195 15.80 -2.15 -6.64
N GLY A 196 16.05 -3.38 -7.09
CA GLY A 196 15.87 -4.57 -6.25
C GLY A 196 16.75 -4.58 -5.00
N GLU A 197 18.00 -4.08 -5.08
CA GLU A 197 18.86 -3.92 -3.90
C GLU A 197 18.29 -2.87 -2.93
N GLN A 198 17.71 -1.77 -3.43
CA GLN A 198 17.04 -0.77 -2.59
C GLN A 198 15.81 -1.37 -1.88
N LEU A 199 15.00 -2.19 -2.57
CA LEU A 199 13.89 -2.91 -1.94
C LEU A 199 14.40 -3.81 -0.80
N ILE A 200 15.49 -4.54 -1.02
CA ILE A 200 16.11 -5.38 0.01
C ILE A 200 16.58 -4.55 1.21
N GLN A 201 17.25 -3.42 0.98
CA GLN A 201 17.71 -2.51 2.04
C GLN A 201 16.56 -1.94 2.88
N ASN A 202 15.40 -1.73 2.25
CA ASN A 202 14.18 -1.26 2.90
C ASN A 202 13.40 -2.38 3.61
N ASN A 203 14.00 -3.56 3.81
CA ASN A 203 13.37 -4.72 4.47
C ASN A 203 12.07 -5.17 3.79
N HIS A 204 12.06 -5.18 2.45
CA HIS A 204 10.93 -5.69 1.68
C HIS A 204 10.59 -7.13 2.08
N TYR A 205 9.31 -7.47 2.22
CA TYR A 205 8.93 -8.80 2.72
C TYR A 205 9.41 -9.98 1.86
N ALA A 206 9.66 -9.71 0.56
CA ALA A 206 9.98 -10.71 -0.46
C ALA A 206 11.47 -10.76 -0.85
N VAL A 207 12.37 -10.44 0.09
CA VAL A 207 13.83 -10.44 -0.15
C VAL A 207 14.31 -11.74 -0.80
N ASP A 208 13.78 -12.89 -0.39
CA ASP A 208 14.17 -14.20 -0.92
C ASP A 208 13.77 -14.40 -2.40
N SER A 209 12.76 -13.68 -2.88
CA SER A 209 12.35 -13.70 -4.30
C SER A 209 13.12 -12.66 -5.14
N ILE A 210 13.46 -11.52 -4.53
CA ILE A 210 14.11 -10.38 -5.22
C ILE A 210 15.60 -10.63 -5.39
N ARG A 211 16.29 -11.07 -4.33
CA ARG A 211 17.76 -11.22 -4.31
C ARG A 211 18.30 -12.13 -5.43
N PRO A 212 17.74 -13.32 -5.70
CA PRO A 212 18.22 -14.17 -6.79
C PRO A 212 18.10 -13.49 -8.16
N LYS A 213 16.99 -12.77 -8.40
CA LYS A 213 16.75 -12.05 -9.65
C LYS A 213 17.73 -10.89 -9.86
N CYS A 214 18.10 -10.16 -8.79
CA CYS A 214 19.16 -9.14 -8.86
C CYS A 214 20.52 -9.73 -9.23
N VAL A 215 20.87 -10.90 -8.67
CA VAL A 215 22.11 -11.60 -9.01
C VAL A 215 22.08 -12.07 -10.46
N GLU A 216 20.95 -12.62 -10.91
CA GLU A 216 20.77 -13.07 -12.29
C GLU A 216 20.89 -11.92 -13.30
N LEU A 217 20.23 -10.77 -13.04
CA LEU A 217 20.34 -9.58 -13.91
C LEU A 217 21.79 -9.13 -14.08
N ARG A 218 22.55 -9.04 -12.98
CA ARG A 218 23.97 -8.66 -13.04
C ARG A 218 24.79 -9.65 -13.87
N ARG A 219 24.56 -10.94 -13.66
CA ARG A 219 25.24 -11.99 -14.43
C ARG A 219 24.94 -11.86 -15.93
N ILE A 220 23.67 -11.69 -16.32
CA ILE A 220 23.27 -11.54 -17.73
C ILE A 220 23.94 -10.30 -18.34
N CYS A 221 23.99 -9.18 -17.60
CA CYS A 221 24.69 -7.98 -18.06
C CYS A 221 26.19 -8.23 -18.29
N ASP A 222 26.85 -8.92 -17.35
CA ASP A 222 28.27 -9.25 -17.45
C ASP A 222 28.54 -10.21 -18.62
N ASP A 223 27.71 -11.24 -18.80
CA ASP A 223 27.80 -12.21 -19.88
C ASP A 223 27.67 -11.51 -21.25
N PHE A 224 26.63 -10.69 -21.44
CA PHE A 224 26.42 -9.91 -22.67
C PHE A 224 27.62 -8.98 -22.95
N THR A 225 28.06 -8.19 -21.96
CA THR A 225 29.19 -7.25 -22.12
C THR A 225 30.49 -7.97 -22.47
N ASN A 226 30.72 -9.16 -21.91
CA ASN A 226 31.92 -9.94 -22.16
C ASN A 226 31.90 -10.59 -23.56
N GLU A 227 30.74 -11.06 -24.02
CA GLU A 227 30.59 -11.58 -25.39
C GLU A 227 30.82 -10.50 -26.44
N THR A 228 30.35 -9.28 -26.19
CA THR A 228 30.65 -8.11 -27.02
C THR A 228 32.15 -7.86 -27.12
N LYS A 229 32.87 -7.88 -25.99
CA LYS A 229 34.32 -7.62 -25.93
C LYS A 229 35.19 -8.71 -26.57
N LYS A 230 34.77 -9.98 -26.55
CA LYS A 230 35.55 -11.11 -27.10
C LYS A 230 35.68 -11.10 -28.62
N LYS A 231 34.86 -10.34 -29.33
CA LYS A 231 34.84 -10.27 -30.80
C LYS A 231 35.55 -9.03 -31.37
N TYR A 232 36.21 -8.24 -30.50
CA TYR A 232 37.09 -7.13 -30.87
C TYR A 232 38.57 -7.53 -30.80
#